data_AF-A0A849Q5G5-F1
#
_entry.id   AF-A0A849Q5G5-F1
#
_cell.length_a   1.000
_cell.length_b   1.000
_cell.length_c   1.000
_cell.angle_alpha   90.00
_cell.angle_beta   90.00
_cell.angle_gamma   90.00
#
_symmetry.space_group_name_H-M   'P 1'
#
loop_
_entity.id
_entity.type
_entity.pdbx_description
1 polymer ?
#
loop_
_entity_poly.entity_id
_entity_poly.type
_entity_poly.pdbx_seq_one_letter_code
_entity_poly.pdbx_strand_id
1 'polypeptide(L)' 'MQKHSRLAEGPRLTAGGYTGRILRVQLNEGDFKVDKLPQEWIRDYIGGDGFAAKLLFEEVPAACDPLSS' A
#
# COMPACT_ATOMS: atom_id res chain seq x y z
N MET A 1 -25.78 -13.76 8.44
CA MET A 1 -25.68 -13.75 6.96
C MET A 1 -25.05 -12.43 6.53
N GLN A 2 -24.23 -12.46 5.46
CA GLN A 2 -23.54 -11.35 4.77
C GLN A 2 -22.27 -10.83 5.50
N LYS A 3 -21.04 -10.82 4.94
CA LYS A 3 -20.46 -11.29 3.67
C LYS A 3 -18.99 -11.63 3.99
N HIS A 4 -18.59 -12.89 3.85
CA HIS A 4 -17.18 -13.21 3.69
C HIS A 4 -16.79 -12.70 2.30
N SER A 5 -16.20 -11.51 2.24
CA SER A 5 -15.62 -10.94 1.03
C SER A 5 -14.50 -11.87 0.56
N ARG A 6 -14.80 -12.69 -0.45
CA ARG A 6 -13.85 -13.53 -1.15
C ARG A 6 -12.85 -12.60 -1.83
N LEU A 7 -11.68 -12.43 -1.23
CA LEU A 7 -10.56 -11.79 -1.90
C LEU A 7 -10.23 -12.65 -3.12
N ALA A 8 -10.52 -12.13 -4.31
CA ALA A 8 -10.32 -12.82 -5.58
C ALA A 8 -8.88 -13.36 -5.65
N GLU A 9 -8.74 -14.63 -6.02
CA GLU A 9 -7.43 -15.24 -6.27
C GLU A 9 -6.79 -14.58 -7.50
N GLY A 10 -5.94 -13.59 -7.25
CA GLY A 10 -5.08 -12.96 -8.25
C GLY A 10 -3.83 -13.79 -8.55
N PRO A 11 -3.16 -13.56 -9.69
CA PRO A 11 -2.09 -14.42 -10.19
C PRO A 11 -0.92 -14.49 -9.20
N ARG A 12 -0.51 -15.72 -8.83
CA ARG A 12 0.63 -16.04 -7.95
C ARG A 12 1.97 -15.72 -8.63
N LEU A 13 2.25 -14.44 -8.84
CA LEU A 13 3.57 -13.95 -9.25
C LEU A 13 3.88 -12.72 -8.39
N THR A 14 4.09 -12.94 -7.09
CA THR A 14 4.75 -11.97 -6.24
C THR A 14 6.09 -12.58 -5.90
N ALA A 15 7.18 -11.84 -6.10
CA ALA A 15 8.51 -12.28 -5.68
C ALA A 15 8.42 -12.84 -4.26
N GLY A 16 9.05 -13.99 -4.01
CA GLY A 16 8.89 -14.72 -2.74
C GLY A 16 9.17 -13.81 -1.55
N GLY A 17 8.14 -13.53 -0.75
CA GLY A 17 8.19 -12.58 0.38
C GLY A 17 7.19 -11.43 0.30
N TYR A 18 6.66 -11.09 -0.88
CA TYR A 18 5.69 -10.01 -1.05
C TYR A 18 4.26 -10.53 -1.22
N THR A 19 3.29 -9.84 -0.63
CA THR A 19 1.85 -10.17 -0.79
C THR A 19 1.23 -9.57 -2.06
N GLY A 20 1.96 -8.68 -2.75
CA GLY A 20 1.52 -8.03 -3.99
C GLY A 20 0.46 -6.95 -3.80
N ARG A 21 0.19 -6.53 -2.56
CA ARG A 21 -0.92 -5.63 -2.21
C ARG A 21 -0.48 -4.56 -1.22
N ILE A 22 -1.06 -3.37 -1.35
CA ILE A 22 -0.89 -2.24 -0.44
C ILE A 22 -2.28 -1.82 0.06
N LEU A 23 -2.52 -1.89 1.37
CA LEU A 23 -3.75 -1.38 1.98
C LEU A 23 -3.62 0.15 2.15
N ARG A 24 -4.60 0.90 1.69
CA ARG A 24 -4.72 2.34 1.88
C ARG A 24 -5.99 2.62 2.69
N VAL A 25 -5.86 3.35 3.79
CA VAL A 25 -6.96 3.63 4.72
C VAL A 25 -7.18 5.14 4.82
N GLN A 26 -8.42 5.59 4.64
CA GLN A 26 -8.85 6.97 4.89
C GLN A 26 -9.57 7.04 6.23
N LEU A 27 -8.87 7.51 7.26
CA LEU A 27 -9.40 7.48 8.63
C LEU A 27 -10.57 8.45 8.84
N ASN A 28 -10.59 9.58 8.14
CA ASN A 28 -11.66 10.59 8.24
C ASN A 28 -13.01 10.08 7.68
N GLU A 29 -12.96 9.19 6.69
CA GLU A 29 -14.16 8.63 6.03
C GLU A 29 -14.50 7.22 6.53
N GLY A 30 -13.58 6.58 7.25
CA GLY A 30 -13.73 5.18 7.66
C GLY A 30 -13.69 4.20 6.47
N ASP A 31 -13.05 4.59 5.37
CA ASP A 31 -12.98 3.80 4.12
C ASP A 31 -11.57 3.25 3.86
N PHE A 32 -11.47 2.24 3.00
CA PHE A 32 -10.20 1.67 2.56
C PHE A 32 -10.24 1.17 1.12
N LYS A 33 -9.07 1.12 0.50
CA LYS A 33 -8.84 0.44 -0.78
C LYS A 33 -7.59 -0.43 -0.74
N VAL A 34 -7.50 -1.38 -1.66
CA VAL A 34 -6.34 -2.27 -1.80
C VAL A 34 -5.73 -2.06 -3.17
N ASP A 35 -4.57 -1.41 -3.20
CA ASP A 35 -3.81 -1.18 -4.42
C ASP A 35 -2.91 -2.39 -4.71
N LYS A 36 -2.59 -2.61 -5.99
CA LYS A 36 -1.59 -3.59 -6.40
C LYS A 36 -0.19 -3.04 -6.12
N LEU A 37 0.70 -3.86 -5.53
CA LEU A 37 2.12 -3.52 -5.39
C LEU A 37 2.81 -3.57 -6.77
N PRO A 38 3.36 -2.45 -7.26
CA PRO A 38 4.11 -2.43 -8.51
C PRO A 38 5.38 -3.29 -8.41
N GLN A 39 5.70 -4.05 -9.46
CA GLN A 39 6.84 -4.99 -9.41
C GLN A 39 8.18 -4.25 -9.45
N GLU A 40 8.23 -3.12 -10.13
CA GLU A 40 9.37 -2.23 -10.17
C GLU A 40 9.74 -1.73 -8.76
N TRP A 41 8.78 -1.58 -7.85
CA TRP A 41 9.08 -1.14 -6.49
C TRP A 41 9.88 -2.20 -5.73
N ILE A 42 9.55 -3.48 -5.92
CA ILE A 42 10.30 -4.59 -5.31
C ILE A 42 11.76 -4.56 -5.75
N ARG A 43 12.03 -4.28 -7.03
CA ARG A 43 13.40 -4.18 -7.56
C ARG A 43 14.12 -2.93 -7.04
N ASP A 44 13.44 -1.79 -7.08
CA ASP A 44 14.10 -0.49 -6.91
C ASP A 44 14.23 -0.08 -5.44
N TYR A 45 13.32 -0.55 -4.59
CA TYR A 45 13.20 -0.11 -3.20
C TYR A 45 13.15 -1.26 -2.19
N ILE A 46 13.12 -2.52 -2.66
CA ILE A 46 13.09 -3.75 -1.86
C ILE A 46 11.81 -3.86 -1.02
N GLY A 47 11.56 -3.01 -0.04
CA GLY A 47 10.42 -3.09 0.86
C GLY A 47 10.63 -2.23 2.10
N GLY A 48 9.77 -2.40 3.11
CA GLY A 48 9.91 -1.73 4.40
C GLY A 48 10.14 -0.22 4.25
N ASP A 49 11.26 0.26 4.78
CA ASP A 49 11.66 1.67 4.75
C ASP A 49 11.79 2.24 3.34
N GLY A 50 12.21 1.42 2.36
CA GLY A 50 12.30 1.87 0.96
C GLY A 50 10.93 2.21 0.36
N PHE A 51 9.90 1.42 0.69
CA PHE A 51 8.53 1.73 0.27
C PHE A 51 7.99 2.93 1.04
N ALA A 52 8.25 3.00 2.35
CA ALA A 52 7.82 4.12 3.18
C ALA A 52 8.40 5.45 2.68
N ALA A 53 9.71 5.50 2.42
CA ALA A 53 10.39 6.70 1.92
C ALA A 53 9.86 7.14 0.56
N LYS A 54 9.63 6.21 -0.37
CA LYS A 54 9.02 6.51 -1.67
C LYS A 54 7.63 7.12 -1.52
N LEU A 55 6.78 6.50 -0.71
CA LEU A 55 5.41 6.95 -0.49
C LEU A 55 5.37 8.33 0.17
N LEU A 56 6.18 8.55 1.21
CA LEU A 56 6.28 9.86 1.85
C LEU A 56 6.75 10.93 0.87
N PHE A 57 7.76 10.63 0.04
CA PHE A 57 8.27 11.57 -0.95
C PHE A 57 7.24 11.93 -2.02
N GLU A 58 6.43 10.98 -2.47
CA GLU A 58 5.45 11.18 -3.55
C GLU A 58 4.13 11.79 -3.05
N GLU A 59 3.70 11.44 -1.83
CA GLU A 59 2.33 11.69 -1.38
C GLU A 59 2.24 12.72 -0.23
N VAL A 60 3.33 13.00 0.50
CA VAL A 60 3.33 13.95 1.62
C VAL A 60 3.98 15.28 1.20
N PRO A 61 3.27 16.42 1.32
CA PRO A 61 3.86 17.73 1.07
C PRO A 61 5.09 17.98 1.95
N ALA A 62 6.14 18.59 1.39
CA ALA A 62 7.40 18.82 2.10
C ALA A 62 7.28 19.64 3.40
N ALA A 63 6.28 20.52 3.47
CA ALA A 63 6.00 21.37 4.63
C ALA A 63 4.74 20.93 5.40
N CYS A 64 4.32 19.67 5.27
CA CYS A 64 3.20 19.12 6.03
C CYS A 64 3.47 19.23 7.54
N ASP A 65 2.47 19.67 8.30
CA ASP A 65 2.54 19.60 9.76
C ASP A 65 2.59 18.11 10.18
N PRO A 66 3.60 17.69 10.96
CA PRO A 66 3.75 16.29 11.39
C PRO A 66 2.54 15.72 12.14
N LEU A 67 1.67 16.58 12.69
CA LEU A 67 0.48 16.17 13.44
C LEU A 67 -0.83 16.48 12.71
N SER A 68 -0.78 16.89 11.43
CA SER A 68 -1.99 17.10 10.63
C SER A 68 -2.73 15.79 10.36
N SER A 69 -4.06 15.89 10.27
CA SER A 69 -4.99 14.83 9.84
C SER A 69 -5.22 14.81 8.34
#